data_AF-A0A346AGD1-F1
#
_entry.id   AF-A0A346AGD1-F1
#
_cell.length_a   1.000
_cell.length_b   1.000
_cell.length_c   1.000
_cell.angle_alpha   90.00
_cell.angle_beta   90.00
_cell.angle_gamma   90.00
#
_symmetry.space_group_name_H-M   'P 1'
#
loop_
_entity.id
_entity.type
_entity.pdbx_description
1 polymer ?
#
loop_
_entity_poly.entity_id
_entity_poly.type
_entity_poly.pdbx_seq_one_letter_code
_entity_poly.pdbx_strand_id
1 'polypeptide(L)'
;MFDVETYLQRIGCAGETGVDLETLAKLQKRHLMAIPYNSLAYELRDAVNVVDLDEDDVFVTSIAEGNGGACYHLNRLFHRLLTELGYDVTPLAGSTAEGRETFGTEVEHMFNLVGVDGGDWLVDVGYPGPTYVEPLPVSLAVQTQYGSQFRLVEQESGYALQRRGAVTRWSVVYTFTTQPRQWSDWKELEDNFRALVGDTTRTDTQETLCGRASRTARSSCGSAGT
;
A
#
# COMPACT_ATOMS: atom_id res chain seq x y z
N MET A 1 -4.74 9.54 -19.04
CA MET A 1 -4.54 10.72 -18.18
C MET A 1 -5.33 10.53 -16.91
N PHE A 2 -4.69 10.77 -15.76
CA PHE A 2 -5.32 10.75 -14.45
C PHE A 2 -6.51 11.72 -14.38
N ASP A 3 -7.59 11.29 -13.72
CA ASP A 3 -8.78 12.10 -13.50
C ASP A 3 -9.37 11.81 -12.10
N VAL A 4 -9.52 12.86 -11.29
CA VAL A 4 -9.99 12.78 -9.91
C VAL A 4 -11.42 12.22 -9.84
N GLU A 5 -12.32 12.71 -10.69
CA GLU A 5 -13.73 12.32 -10.65
C GLU A 5 -13.90 10.84 -11.04
N THR A 6 -13.20 10.37 -12.08
CA THR A 6 -13.17 8.96 -12.47
C THR A 6 -12.62 8.08 -11.35
N TYR A 7 -11.57 8.53 -10.64
CA TYR A 7 -11.07 7.82 -9.46
C TYR A 7 -12.14 7.70 -8.38
N LEU A 8 -12.72 8.84 -7.98
CA LEU A 8 -13.74 8.92 -6.95
C LEU A 8 -14.95 8.06 -7.30
N GLN A 9 -15.43 8.10 -8.54
CA GLN A 9 -16.49 7.23 -9.04
C GLN A 9 -16.12 5.76 -8.92
N ARG A 10 -14.91 5.37 -9.31
CA ARG A 10 -14.44 3.98 -9.27
C ARG A 10 -14.46 3.39 -7.86
N ILE A 11 -14.17 4.21 -6.84
CA ILE A 11 -14.18 3.81 -5.44
C ILE A 11 -15.54 4.08 -4.76
N GLY A 12 -16.53 4.62 -5.47
CA GLY A 12 -17.86 4.91 -4.92
C GLY A 12 -17.92 6.13 -3.99
N CYS A 13 -17.08 7.12 -4.26
CA CYS A 13 -16.93 8.40 -3.56
C CYS A 13 -17.17 9.60 -4.49
N ALA A 14 -17.99 9.45 -5.54
CA ALA A 14 -18.28 10.53 -6.47
C ALA A 14 -18.80 11.79 -5.74
N GLY A 15 -18.26 12.95 -6.08
CA GLY A 15 -18.61 14.23 -5.44
C GLY A 15 -18.03 14.47 -4.04
N GLU A 16 -17.22 13.56 -3.51
CA GLU A 16 -16.52 13.78 -2.22
C GLU A 16 -15.33 14.72 -2.44
N THR A 17 -15.42 15.93 -1.89
CA THR A 17 -14.38 16.98 -2.01
C THR A 17 -13.95 17.55 -0.66
N GLY A 18 -14.40 16.95 0.44
CA GLY A 18 -13.99 17.34 1.79
C GLY A 18 -12.50 17.09 2.04
N VAL A 19 -11.86 18.05 2.71
CA VAL A 19 -10.47 17.94 3.17
C VAL A 19 -10.48 17.88 4.69
N ASP A 20 -10.97 16.76 5.21
CA ASP A 20 -11.14 16.48 6.64
C ASP A 20 -10.87 15.00 6.91
N LEU A 21 -10.70 14.64 8.18
CA LEU A 21 -10.42 13.26 8.57
C LEU A 21 -11.54 12.28 8.19
N GLU A 22 -12.80 12.70 8.25
CA GLU A 22 -13.95 11.84 7.92
C GLU A 22 -13.92 11.43 6.45
N THR A 23 -13.67 12.38 5.56
CA THR A 23 -13.53 12.16 4.13
C THR A 23 -12.29 11.31 3.84
N LEU A 24 -11.15 11.60 4.46
CA LEU A 24 -9.92 10.79 4.31
C LEU A 24 -10.16 9.31 4.70
N ALA A 25 -10.85 9.09 5.83
CA ALA A 25 -11.21 7.75 6.29
C ALA A 25 -12.13 7.02 5.32
N LYS A 26 -13.11 7.73 4.78
CA LYS A 26 -14.02 7.19 3.75
C LYS A 26 -13.26 6.81 2.48
N LEU A 27 -12.37 7.69 1.98
CA LEU A 27 -11.59 7.47 0.77
C LEU A 27 -10.69 6.23 0.89
N GLN A 28 -9.91 6.12 1.97
CA GLN A 28 -9.01 4.98 2.17
C GLN A 28 -9.79 3.66 2.23
N LYS A 29 -10.84 3.62 3.05
CA LYS A 29 -11.68 2.42 3.21
C LYS A 29 -12.33 2.01 1.89
N ARG A 30 -12.85 2.97 1.14
CA ARG A 30 -13.52 2.74 -0.14
C ARG A 30 -12.56 2.28 -1.23
N HIS A 31 -11.35 2.83 -1.27
CA HIS A 31 -10.29 2.34 -2.15
C HIS A 31 -10.00 0.86 -1.87
N LEU A 32 -9.71 0.51 -0.61
CA LEU A 32 -9.39 -0.86 -0.20
C LEU A 32 -10.52 -1.87 -0.52
N MET A 33 -11.77 -1.42 -0.56
CA MET A 33 -12.92 -2.26 -0.93
C MET A 33 -13.12 -2.40 -2.45
N ALA A 34 -12.69 -1.42 -3.23
CA ALA A 34 -12.99 -1.32 -4.66
C ALA A 34 -11.83 -1.75 -5.57
N ILE A 35 -10.59 -1.57 -5.09
CA ILE A 35 -9.35 -1.80 -5.83
C ILE A 35 -8.52 -2.84 -5.05
N PRO A 36 -8.22 -4.00 -5.65
CA PRO A 36 -7.43 -5.02 -4.97
C PRO A 36 -5.93 -4.68 -5.00
N TYR A 37 -5.20 -5.16 -4.00
CA TYR A 37 -3.77 -5.41 -4.20
C TYR A 37 -3.61 -6.52 -5.24
N ASN A 38 -2.85 -6.26 -6.30
CA ASN A 38 -2.61 -7.21 -7.38
C ASN A 38 -1.29 -6.89 -8.09
N SER A 39 -0.18 -7.37 -7.53
CA SER A 39 1.15 -7.24 -8.16
C SER A 39 1.27 -7.94 -9.52
N LEU A 40 0.31 -8.81 -9.88
CA LEU A 40 0.24 -9.50 -11.17
C LEU A 40 -0.55 -8.72 -12.24
N ALA A 41 -1.07 -7.53 -11.91
CA ALA A 41 -1.77 -6.69 -12.88
C ALA A 41 -0.85 -6.17 -14.00
N TYR A 42 0.47 -6.21 -13.78
CA TYR A 42 1.48 -5.70 -14.70
C TYR A 42 2.39 -6.83 -15.17
N GLU A 43 2.84 -6.78 -16.42
CA GLU A 43 3.92 -7.65 -16.87
C GLU A 43 5.19 -7.35 -16.06
N LEU A 44 6.04 -8.36 -15.85
CA LEU A 44 7.26 -8.21 -15.04
C LEU A 44 8.13 -7.04 -15.50
N ARG A 45 8.17 -6.75 -16.81
CA ARG A 45 8.98 -5.66 -17.38
C ARG A 45 8.46 -4.27 -17.01
N ASP A 46 7.16 -4.14 -16.80
CA ASP A 46 6.51 -2.88 -16.44
C ASP A 46 6.43 -2.74 -14.92
N ALA A 47 6.26 -3.85 -14.21
CA ALA A 47 6.24 -3.91 -12.76
C ALA A 47 7.56 -3.42 -12.12
N VAL A 48 8.71 -3.49 -12.81
CA VAL A 48 9.97 -3.02 -12.22
C VAL A 48 10.17 -1.50 -12.28
N ASN A 49 9.33 -0.73 -12.99
CA ASN A 49 9.48 0.72 -13.06
C ASN A 49 8.84 1.37 -11.82
N VAL A 50 9.65 1.68 -10.81
CA VAL A 50 9.16 2.24 -9.54
C VAL A 50 9.39 3.75 -9.48
N VAL A 51 10.56 4.21 -9.95
CA VAL A 51 10.95 5.62 -9.88
C VAL A 51 10.23 6.44 -10.96
N ASP A 52 10.41 6.06 -12.22
CA ASP A 52 9.83 6.73 -13.40
C ASP A 52 8.50 6.07 -13.81
N LEU A 53 7.60 5.93 -12.84
CA LEU A 53 6.28 5.36 -13.07
C LEU A 53 5.41 6.32 -13.88
N ASP A 54 4.83 5.84 -14.99
CA ASP A 54 3.80 6.57 -15.72
C ASP A 54 2.46 6.46 -14.97
N GLU A 55 2.17 7.48 -14.17
CA GLU A 55 0.95 7.51 -13.35
C GLU A 55 -0.34 7.54 -14.19
N ASP A 56 -0.30 8.03 -15.43
CA ASP A 56 -1.48 8.09 -16.28
C ASP A 56 -1.82 6.70 -16.83
N ASP A 57 -0.82 5.92 -17.22
CA ASP A 57 -0.98 4.53 -17.63
C ASP A 57 -1.38 3.65 -16.45
N VAL A 58 -0.71 3.82 -15.30
CA VAL A 58 -1.05 3.08 -14.07
C VAL A 58 -2.47 3.42 -13.63
N PHE A 59 -2.92 4.66 -13.76
CA PHE A 59 -4.29 5.05 -13.45
C PHE A 59 -5.31 4.29 -14.30
N VAL A 60 -5.07 4.15 -15.60
CA VAL A 60 -5.97 3.39 -16.50
C VAL A 60 -6.06 1.94 -16.02
N THR A 61 -4.93 1.25 -15.87
CA THR A 61 -4.92 -0.18 -15.52
C THR A 61 -5.38 -0.44 -14.08
N SER A 62 -4.80 0.25 -13.10
CA SER A 62 -5.06 0.00 -11.67
C SER A 62 -6.44 0.46 -11.23
N ILE A 63 -6.84 1.67 -11.65
CA ILE A 63 -8.06 2.33 -11.15
C ILE A 63 -9.19 2.20 -12.15
N ALA A 64 -9.08 2.79 -13.34
CA ALA A 64 -10.21 2.86 -14.28
C ALA A 64 -10.71 1.45 -14.69
N GLU A 65 -9.79 0.56 -15.05
CA GLU A 65 -10.08 -0.85 -15.34
C GLU A 65 -10.22 -1.68 -14.06
N GLY A 66 -9.62 -1.22 -12.96
CA GLY A 66 -9.79 -1.84 -11.65
C GLY A 66 -8.96 -3.09 -11.41
N ASN A 67 -7.88 -3.28 -12.18
CA ASN A 67 -7.02 -4.45 -12.07
C ASN A 67 -6.17 -4.44 -10.79
N GLY A 68 -6.06 -3.29 -10.12
CA GLY A 68 -5.22 -3.13 -8.95
C GLY A 68 -3.73 -3.03 -9.28
N GLY A 69 -2.89 -3.16 -8.28
CA GLY A 69 -1.44 -3.03 -8.42
C GLY A 69 -0.68 -3.37 -7.15
N ALA A 70 0.63 -3.17 -7.18
CA ALA A 70 1.51 -3.26 -6.02
C ALA A 70 1.46 -1.96 -5.18
N CYS A 71 2.18 -1.91 -4.06
CA CYS A 71 2.14 -0.78 -3.13
C CYS A 71 2.47 0.55 -3.79
N TYR A 72 3.49 0.63 -4.65
CA TYR A 72 3.90 1.85 -5.34
C TYR A 72 2.94 2.26 -6.46
N HIS A 73 2.18 1.35 -7.06
CA HIS A 73 1.09 1.73 -7.97
C HIS A 73 -0.05 2.38 -7.20
N LEU A 74 -0.52 1.70 -6.15
CA LEU A 74 -1.73 2.09 -5.42
C LEU A 74 -1.50 3.32 -4.55
N ASN A 75 -0.44 3.33 -3.73
CA ASN A 75 -0.19 4.43 -2.81
C ASN A 75 0.33 5.70 -3.52
N ARG A 76 0.98 5.60 -4.68
CA ARG A 76 1.36 6.77 -5.48
C ARG A 76 0.16 7.41 -6.18
N LEU A 77 -0.74 6.61 -6.74
CA LEU A 77 -1.99 7.14 -7.28
C LEU A 77 -2.91 7.71 -6.20
N PHE A 78 -2.95 7.07 -5.03
CA PHE A 78 -3.70 7.61 -3.89
C PHE A 78 -3.06 8.90 -3.34
N HIS A 79 -1.72 8.97 -3.32
CA HIS A 79 -0.99 10.20 -3.02
C HIS A 79 -1.43 11.33 -3.96
N ARG A 80 -1.41 11.10 -5.28
CA ARG A 80 -1.85 12.09 -6.27
C ARG A 80 -3.31 12.50 -6.08
N LEU A 81 -4.21 11.55 -5.84
CA LEU A 81 -5.62 11.85 -5.54
C LEU A 81 -5.74 12.79 -4.34
N LEU A 82 -5.09 12.46 -3.23
CA LEU A 82 -5.18 13.26 -2.00
C LEU A 82 -4.56 14.66 -2.19
N THR A 83 -3.44 14.75 -2.91
CA THR A 83 -2.81 16.04 -3.25
C THR A 83 -3.72 16.91 -4.11
N GLU A 84 -4.36 16.35 -5.13
CA GLU A 84 -5.32 17.08 -6.00
C GLU A 84 -6.59 17.52 -5.24
N LEU A 85 -7.01 16.76 -4.22
CA LEU A 85 -8.08 17.15 -3.32
C LEU A 85 -7.66 18.24 -2.32
N GLY A 86 -6.36 18.48 -2.13
CA GLY A 86 -5.82 19.54 -1.28
C GLY A 86 -5.37 19.10 0.11
N TYR A 87 -5.17 17.80 0.35
CA TYR A 87 -4.54 17.31 1.59
C TYR A 87 -3.05 17.65 1.62
N ASP A 88 -2.48 17.80 2.83
CA ASP A 88 -1.03 17.79 3.03
C ASP A 88 -0.55 16.34 3.09
N VAL A 89 0.10 15.88 2.01
CA VAL A 89 0.47 14.47 1.83
C VAL A 89 1.98 14.35 1.68
N THR A 90 2.58 13.52 2.52
CA THR A 90 4.01 13.18 2.47
C THR A 90 4.16 11.69 2.17
N PRO A 91 4.90 11.29 1.12
CA PRO A 91 5.17 9.89 0.90
C PRO A 91 6.18 9.39 1.93
N LEU A 92 5.89 8.23 2.50
CA LEU A 92 6.75 7.52 3.44
C LEU A 92 7.14 6.16 2.86
N ALA A 93 8.22 5.63 3.44
CA ALA A 93 8.67 4.28 3.15
C ALA A 93 8.79 3.47 4.44
N GLY A 94 8.49 2.19 4.31
CA GLY A 94 8.75 1.19 5.32
C GLY A 94 9.32 -0.07 4.70
N SER A 95 9.56 -1.07 5.56
CA SER A 95 10.02 -2.38 5.14
C SER A 95 9.31 -3.46 5.93
N THR A 96 8.79 -4.44 5.21
CA THR A 96 8.25 -5.66 5.79
C THR A 96 9.39 -6.60 6.20
N ALA A 97 9.11 -7.60 7.05
CA ALA A 97 10.12 -8.61 7.36
C ALA A 97 10.59 -9.36 6.09
N GLU A 98 9.65 -9.74 5.23
CA GLU A 98 9.94 -10.38 3.93
C GLU A 98 10.70 -9.44 3.00
N GLY A 99 10.31 -8.17 2.93
CA GLY A 99 11.00 -7.14 2.15
C GLY A 99 12.44 -6.92 2.59
N ARG A 100 12.69 -6.82 3.90
CA ARG A 100 14.05 -6.70 4.45
C ARG A 100 14.88 -7.96 4.18
N GLU A 101 14.32 -9.15 4.36
CA GLU A 101 15.02 -10.41 4.07
C GLU A 101 15.35 -10.57 2.58
N THR A 102 14.46 -10.11 1.69
CA THR A 102 14.58 -10.32 0.25
C THR A 102 15.43 -9.25 -0.43
N PHE A 103 15.24 -7.98 -0.08
CA PHE A 103 15.82 -6.84 -0.78
C PHE A 103 16.85 -6.07 0.05
N GLY A 104 16.94 -6.33 1.36
CA GLY A 104 17.94 -5.71 2.23
C GLY A 104 17.77 -4.19 2.43
N THR A 105 16.64 -3.61 2.04
CA THR A 105 16.40 -2.16 2.09
C THR A 105 15.28 -1.77 3.06
N GLU A 106 15.40 -0.55 3.59
CA GLU A 106 14.37 0.10 4.43
C GLU A 106 13.32 0.84 3.59
N VAL A 107 13.55 0.95 2.28
CA VAL A 107 12.67 1.63 1.32
C VAL A 107 12.06 0.58 0.39
N GLU A 108 11.07 -0.15 0.90
CA GLU A 108 10.41 -1.26 0.20
C GLU A 108 8.92 -0.98 0.03
N HIS A 109 8.21 -0.80 1.14
CA HIS A 109 6.78 -0.54 1.16
C HIS A 109 6.48 0.96 1.12
N MET A 110 5.77 1.42 0.08
CA MET A 110 5.31 2.80 -0.04
C MET A 110 3.96 2.97 0.63
N PHE A 111 3.79 4.05 1.40
CA PHE A 111 2.52 4.51 1.96
C PHE A 111 2.60 6.03 2.23
N ASN A 112 1.54 6.63 2.76
CA ASN A 112 1.46 8.09 2.93
C ASN A 112 1.29 8.50 4.39
N LEU A 113 1.85 9.65 4.74
CA LEU A 113 1.52 10.44 5.92
C LEU A 113 0.64 11.61 5.47
N VAL A 114 -0.49 11.82 6.14
CA VAL A 114 -1.41 12.91 5.82
C VAL A 114 -1.60 13.81 7.02
N GLY A 115 -1.30 15.10 6.86
CA GLY A 115 -1.61 16.14 7.82
C GLY A 115 -3.05 16.65 7.61
N VAL A 116 -3.93 16.44 8.59
CA VAL A 116 -5.32 16.93 8.53
C VAL A 116 -5.88 17.13 9.94
N ASP A 117 -6.72 18.14 10.11
CA ASP A 117 -7.37 18.49 11.39
C ASP A 117 -6.40 18.65 12.57
N GLY A 118 -5.17 19.10 12.28
CA GLY A 118 -4.12 19.33 13.29
C GLY A 118 -3.39 18.08 13.77
N GLY A 119 -3.57 16.94 13.10
CA GLY A 119 -2.86 15.69 13.40
C GLY A 119 -2.24 15.03 12.17
N ASP A 120 -1.35 14.09 12.43
CA ASP A 120 -0.66 13.27 11.43
C ASP A 120 -1.25 11.86 11.39
N TRP A 121 -1.57 11.39 10.18
CA TRP A 121 -2.26 10.13 9.96
C TRP A 121 -1.53 9.25 8.95
N LEU A 122 -1.27 8.00 9.33
CA LEU A 122 -0.78 6.97 8.41
C LEU A 122 -1.92 6.52 7.50
N VAL A 123 -1.69 6.55 6.20
CA VAL A 123 -2.66 6.22 5.16
C VAL A 123 -2.01 5.25 4.18
N ASP A 124 -2.66 4.10 4.00
CA ASP A 124 -2.10 3.02 3.19
C ASP A 124 -3.24 2.23 2.52
N VAL A 125 -3.19 2.19 1.19
CA VAL A 125 -4.12 1.46 0.33
C VAL A 125 -3.43 0.33 -0.46
N GLY A 126 -2.14 0.10 -0.21
CA GLY A 126 -1.28 -0.73 -1.05
C GLY A 126 -0.58 -1.88 -0.31
N TYR A 127 -0.88 -2.10 0.97
CA TYR A 127 -0.33 -3.24 1.71
C TYR A 127 -1.03 -4.56 1.34
N PRO A 128 -0.28 -5.64 1.01
CA PRO A 128 -0.86 -6.91 0.54
C PRO A 128 -1.59 -7.73 1.63
N GLY A 129 -1.27 -7.48 2.90
CA GLY A 129 -1.78 -8.25 4.04
C GLY A 129 -2.90 -7.55 4.81
N PRO A 130 -3.39 -8.16 5.91
CA PRO A 130 -4.37 -7.52 6.77
C PRO A 130 -3.75 -6.33 7.52
N THR A 131 -4.21 -5.12 7.21
CA THR A 131 -3.77 -3.88 7.85
C THR A 131 -4.97 -3.02 8.30
N TYR A 132 -4.71 -1.76 8.68
CA TYR A 132 -5.72 -0.77 9.01
C TYR A 132 -6.47 -0.32 7.77
N VAL A 133 -7.78 -0.09 7.91
CA VAL A 133 -8.67 0.24 6.78
C VAL A 133 -9.12 1.70 6.79
N GLU A 134 -8.81 2.40 7.87
CA GLU A 134 -8.99 3.84 8.06
C GLU A 134 -7.68 4.44 8.58
N PRO A 135 -7.42 5.74 8.38
CA PRO A 135 -6.18 6.38 8.77
C PRO A 135 -5.84 6.13 10.23
N LEU A 136 -4.60 5.72 10.51
CA LEU A 136 -4.13 5.53 11.88
C LEU A 136 -3.40 6.79 12.34
N PRO A 137 -3.79 7.44 13.44
CA PRO A 137 -3.00 8.53 14.00
C PRO A 137 -1.59 8.06 14.36
N VAL A 138 -0.60 8.92 14.15
CA VAL A 138 0.78 8.70 14.61
C VAL A 138 0.81 8.83 16.14
N SER A 139 0.51 7.72 16.81
CA SER A 139 0.37 7.65 18.27
C SER A 139 0.81 6.30 18.80
N LEU A 140 1.46 6.31 19.97
CA LEU A 140 1.85 5.11 20.71
C LEU A 140 0.66 4.42 21.40
N ALA A 141 -0.51 5.07 21.44
CA ALA A 141 -1.72 4.47 21.98
C ALA A 141 -2.18 3.28 21.14
N VAL A 142 -2.89 2.33 21.79
CA VAL A 142 -3.55 1.25 21.08
C VAL A 142 -4.79 1.79 20.39
N GLN A 143 -4.93 1.48 19.10
CA GLN A 143 -5.98 1.97 18.23
C GLN A 143 -6.80 0.77 17.74
N THR A 144 -8.13 0.84 17.77
CA THR A 144 -9.00 -0.30 17.43
C THR A 144 -9.83 0.02 16.20
N GLN A 145 -9.79 -0.87 15.21
CA GLN A 145 -10.63 -0.80 14.01
C GLN A 145 -11.21 -2.18 13.72
N TYR A 146 -12.53 -2.29 13.65
CA TYR A 146 -13.24 -3.49 13.19
C TYR A 146 -12.76 -4.82 13.82
N GLY A 147 -12.49 -4.84 15.12
CA GLY A 147 -12.03 -6.03 15.86
C GLY A 147 -10.54 -6.35 15.72
N SER A 148 -9.79 -5.52 14.97
CA SER A 148 -8.33 -5.51 14.97
C SER A 148 -7.82 -4.36 15.84
N GLN A 149 -6.63 -4.55 16.43
CA GLN A 149 -5.93 -3.52 17.18
C GLN A 149 -4.57 -3.25 16.56
N PHE A 150 -4.18 -1.99 16.59
CA PHE A 150 -2.95 -1.47 16.04
C PHE A 150 -2.22 -0.65 17.11
N ARG A 151 -0.89 -0.61 17.03
CA ARG A 151 -0.07 0.30 17.83
C ARG A 151 1.24 0.57 17.12
N LEU A 152 1.80 1.74 17.38
CA LEU A 152 3.17 2.06 17.04
C LEU A 152 4.08 1.72 18.22
N VAL A 153 5.19 1.03 17.95
CA VAL A 153 6.22 0.72 18.94
C VAL A 153 7.51 1.37 18.48
N GLU A 154 8.08 2.24 19.31
CA GLU A 154 9.38 2.88 19.02
C GLU A 154 10.47 1.83 18.77
N GLN A 155 11.34 2.12 17.82
CA GLN A 155 12.56 1.38 17.51
C GLN A 155 13.75 2.34 17.62
N GLU A 156 14.98 1.81 17.52
CA GLU A 156 16.18 2.66 17.45
C GLU A 156 16.10 3.72 16.35
N SER A 157 15.48 3.36 15.21
CA SER A 157 15.16 4.26 14.11
C SER A 157 13.70 4.14 13.72
N GLY A 158 12.84 5.04 14.22
CA GLY A 158 11.43 5.14 13.83
C GLY A 158 10.51 4.22 14.61
N TYR A 159 9.60 3.55 13.91
CA TYR A 159 8.50 2.79 14.51
C TYR A 159 8.32 1.42 13.86
N ALA A 160 7.85 0.46 14.65
CA ALA A 160 7.22 -0.76 14.18
C ALA A 160 5.70 -0.62 14.30
N LEU A 161 4.99 -0.69 13.17
CA LEU A 161 3.54 -0.85 13.18
C LEU A 161 3.22 -2.30 13.57
N GLN A 162 2.50 -2.49 14.67
CA GLN A 162 2.06 -3.81 15.11
C GLN A 162 0.55 -3.94 15.00
N ARG A 163 0.11 -5.14 14.64
CA ARG A 163 -1.30 -5.52 14.57
C ARG A 163 -1.56 -6.75 15.45
N ARG A 164 -2.76 -6.83 16.02
CA ARG A 164 -3.36 -8.09 16.49
C ARG A 164 -4.85 -8.14 16.17
N GLY A 165 -5.39 -9.33 15.97
CA GLY A 165 -6.83 -9.59 16.04
C GLY A 165 -7.29 -9.84 17.48
N ALA A 166 -8.59 -10.09 17.67
CA ALA A 166 -9.21 -10.29 18.97
C ALA A 166 -8.55 -11.38 19.83
N VAL A 167 -8.00 -12.43 19.22
CA VAL A 167 -7.41 -13.59 19.90
C VAL A 167 -5.97 -13.89 19.47
N THR A 168 -5.33 -13.00 18.70
CA THR A 168 -3.97 -13.22 18.21
C THR A 168 -2.94 -12.45 19.05
N ARG A 169 -1.68 -12.86 18.93
CA ARG A 169 -0.55 -12.08 19.46
C ARG A 169 -0.31 -10.86 18.58
N TRP A 170 0.41 -9.88 19.13
CA TRP A 170 0.95 -8.78 18.35
C TRP A 170 1.98 -9.30 17.35
N SER A 171 1.86 -8.88 16.09
CA SER A 171 2.82 -9.12 15.03
C SER A 171 3.17 -7.81 14.36
N VAL A 172 4.42 -7.67 13.89
CA VAL A 172 4.84 -6.51 13.09
C VAL A 172 4.23 -6.61 11.70
N VAL A 173 3.70 -5.50 11.20
CA VAL A 173 3.19 -5.34 9.84
C VAL A 173 4.35 -4.88 8.94
N TYR A 174 4.95 -3.75 9.29
CA TYR A 174 6.18 -3.21 8.73
C TYR A 174 6.86 -2.25 9.74
N THR A 175 8.13 -1.96 9.51
CA THR A 175 8.86 -0.88 10.21
C THR A 175 9.04 0.32 9.29
N PHE A 176 9.04 1.53 9.83
CA PHE A 176 9.15 2.75 9.05
C PHE A 176 9.73 3.91 9.86
N THR A 177 10.16 4.97 9.18
CA THR A 177 10.46 6.27 9.78
C THR A 177 9.48 7.32 9.25
N THR A 178 9.31 8.42 9.97
CA THR A 178 8.51 9.57 9.51
C THR A 178 9.32 10.51 8.60
N GLN A 179 10.44 10.02 8.04
CA GLN A 179 11.26 10.80 7.12
C GLN A 179 10.53 10.94 5.78
N PRO A 180 10.26 12.16 5.30
CA PRO A 180 9.70 12.38 3.97
C PRO A 180 10.58 11.72 2.89
N ARG A 181 9.94 11.12 1.90
CA ARG A 181 10.63 10.49 0.76
C ARG A 181 10.42 11.24 -0.53
N GLN A 182 11.27 10.95 -1.50
CA GLN A 182 11.08 11.30 -2.90
C GLN A 182 11.01 10.02 -3.73
N TRP A 183 10.40 10.08 -4.92
CA TRP A 183 10.27 8.88 -5.78
C TRP A 183 11.61 8.25 -6.12
N SER A 184 12.67 9.06 -6.24
CA SER A 184 14.04 8.60 -6.44
C SER A 184 14.61 7.74 -5.30
N ASP A 185 14.04 7.81 -4.09
CA ASP A 185 14.50 7.00 -2.95
C ASP A 185 14.23 5.50 -3.18
N TRP A 186 13.28 5.15 -4.04
CA TRP A 186 13.00 3.75 -4.43
C TRP A 186 13.96 3.19 -5.49
N LYS A 187 14.99 3.94 -5.90
CA LYS A 187 15.93 3.51 -6.95
C LYS A 187 16.62 2.18 -6.62
N GLU A 188 17.02 2.00 -5.36
CA GLU A 188 17.64 0.75 -4.89
C GLU A 188 16.69 -0.45 -5.04
N LEU A 189 15.43 -0.30 -4.62
CA LEU A 189 14.41 -1.34 -4.78
C LEU A 189 14.16 -1.66 -6.26
N GLU A 190 14.05 -0.63 -7.10
CA GLU A 190 13.91 -0.79 -8.54
C GLU A 190 15.09 -1.57 -9.15
N ASP A 191 16.33 -1.24 -8.77
CA ASP A 191 17.51 -1.97 -9.26
C ASP A 191 17.51 -3.43 -8.80
N ASN A 192 17.10 -3.69 -7.57
CA ASN A 192 16.91 -5.05 -7.05
C ASN A 192 15.85 -5.82 -7.84
N PHE A 193 14.72 -5.19 -8.17
CA PHE A 193 13.69 -5.80 -9.02
C PHE A 193 14.22 -6.13 -10.42
N ARG A 194 14.93 -5.18 -11.04
CA ARG A 194 15.55 -5.38 -12.37
C ARG A 194 16.57 -6.53 -12.35
N ALA A 195 17.37 -6.62 -11.29
CA ALA A 195 18.33 -7.71 -11.12
C ALA A 195 17.62 -9.08 -11.03
N LEU A 196 16.54 -9.17 -10.26
CA LEU A 196 15.74 -10.41 -10.13
C LEU A 196 15.08 -10.82 -11.44
N VAL A 197 14.54 -9.87 -12.22
CA VAL A 197 13.96 -10.15 -13.55
C VAL A 197 15.04 -10.55 -14.56
N GLY A 198 16.25 -10.00 -14.44
CA GLY A 198 17.38 -10.34 -15.30
C GLY A 198 18.02 -11.70 -15.00
N ASP A 199 17.81 -12.25 -13.81
CA ASP A 199 18.38 -13.55 -13.40
C ASP A 199 17.56 -14.72 -13.97
N THR A 200 18.00 -15.22 -15.13
CA THR A 200 17.37 -16.36 -15.82
C THR A 200 17.60 -17.70 -15.13
N THR A 201 18.42 -17.76 -14.08
CA THR A 201 18.67 -18.98 -13.30
C THR A 201 17.65 -19.20 -12.19
N ARG A 202 16.89 -18.16 -11.84
CA ARG A 202 15.83 -18.23 -10.83
C ARG A 202 14.51 -18.69 -11.42
N THR A 203 13.79 -19.50 -10.66
CA THR A 203 12.45 -20.00 -11.01
C THR A 203 11.34 -19.39 -10.14
N ASP A 204 11.71 -18.59 -9.15
CA ASP A 204 10.84 -18.00 -8.13
C ASP A 204 10.71 -16.46 -8.25
N THR A 205 11.21 -15.87 -9.34
CA THR A 205 11.22 -14.41 -9.57
C THR A 205 9.83 -13.79 -9.42
N GLN A 206 8.81 -14.42 -10.01
CA GLN A 206 7.43 -13.91 -9.93
C GLN A 206 6.86 -14.04 -8.51
N GLU A 207 7.16 -15.11 -7.78
CA GLU A 207 6.73 -15.31 -6.39
C GLU A 207 7.44 -14.33 -5.44
N THR A 208 8.68 -13.98 -5.73
CA THR A 208 9.48 -13.04 -4.94
C THR A 208 8.99 -11.60 -5.11
N LEU A 209 8.70 -11.18 -6.35
CA LEU A 209 8.25 -9.82 -6.67
C LEU A 209 6.78 -9.56 -6.30
N CYS A 210 5.95 -10.59 -6.33
CA CYS A 210 4.52 -10.47 -6.04
C CYS A 210 4.18 -10.75 -4.56
N GLY A 211 5.18 -11.02 -3.73
CA GLY A 211 5.02 -11.73 -2.47
C GLY A 211 4.56 -13.17 -2.71
N ARG A 212 4.79 -14.06 -1.74
CA ARG A 212 4.25 -15.43 -1.80
C ARG A 212 2.73 -15.42 -1.65
N ALA A 213 2.00 -14.97 -2.66
CA ALA A 213 0.61 -15.30 -2.85
C ALA A 213 0.55 -16.80 -3.14
N SER A 214 0.49 -17.61 -2.09
CA SER A 214 0.40 -19.06 -2.20
C SER A 214 -0.69 -19.39 -3.23
N ARG A 215 -0.33 -20.07 -4.32
CA ARG A 215 -1.26 -20.54 -5.37
C ARG A 215 -2.41 -21.39 -4.82
N THR A 216 -2.39 -21.73 -3.53
CA THR A 216 -3.41 -22.48 -2.78
C THR A 216 -4.65 -21.68 -2.38
N ALA A 217 -4.69 -20.35 -2.50
CA ALA A 217 -5.90 -19.59 -2.09
C ALA A 217 -7.05 -19.63 -3.12
N ARG A 218 -6.85 -20.21 -4.32
CA ARG A 218 -7.85 -20.23 -5.39
C ARG A 218 -8.75 -21.48 -5.43
N SER A 219 -8.70 -22.36 -4.42
CA SER A 219 -9.45 -23.64 -4.44
C SER A 219 -10.30 -23.96 -3.19
N SER A 220 -10.67 -22.96 -2.37
CA SER A 220 -11.57 -23.19 -1.22
C SER A 220 -12.93 -22.48 -1.30
N CYS A 221 -13.50 -22.36 -2.50
CA CYS A 221 -14.92 -22.05 -2.65
C CYS A 221 -15.55 -22.90 -3.77
N GLY A 222 -16.47 -23.79 -3.39
CA GLY A 222 -17.23 -24.71 -4.27
C GLY A 222 -16.63 -26.11 -4.31
N SER A 223 -17.12 -27.12 -3.60
CA SER A 223 -18.52 -27.55 -3.49
C SER A 223 -18.74 -28.40 -2.24
N ALA A 224 -19.73 -28.01 -1.43
CA ALA A 224 -20.35 -28.87 -0.43
C ALA A 224 -21.86 -28.86 -0.69
N GLY A 225 -22.39 -30.03 -1.06
CA GLY A 225 -23.78 -30.45 -0.91
C GLY A 225 -24.81 -29.86 -1.88
N THR A 226 -25.33 -30.68 -2.80
CA THR A 226 -26.41 -31.64 -2.51
C THR A 226 -26.25 -32.86 -3.39
#